data_AF-A0A920UNB4-F1
#
_entry.id   AF-A0A920UNB4-F1
#
_cell.length_a   1.000
_cell.length_b   1.000
_cell.length_c   1.000
_cell.angle_alpha   90.00
_cell.angle_beta   90.00
_cell.angle_gamma   90.00
#
_symmetry.space_group_name_H-M   'P 1'
#
loop_
_entity.id
_entity.type
_entity.pdbx_description
1 polymer ?
#
loop_
_entity_poly.entity_id
_entity_poly.type
_entity_poly.pdbx_seq_one_letter_code
_entity_poly.pdbx_strand_id
1 'polypeptide(L)'
;MYSRGLMTQTHVSNDWKPASWQSRVASQQPPYRDSVRLEETIARLSSLPPLVTSWEVEALKEKLAAAQRGDAFLLQGGDCAESFEECSSENVVQKLKILLQMSLVLVMGLKRPVIRGGRMAGQYAKPRSAERKPGMANHSRATAVTW
;
A
#
# COMPACT_ATOMS: atom_id res chain seq x y z
N MET A 1 17.09 -3.13 -46.96
CA MET A 1 16.21 -2.06 -46.45
C MET A 1 15.59 -2.53 -45.15
N TYR A 2 16.18 -2.18 -44.00
CA TYR A 2 15.60 -2.50 -42.69
C TYR A 2 14.65 -1.36 -42.29
N SER A 3 13.34 -1.64 -42.26
CA SER A 3 12.36 -0.72 -41.68
C SER A 3 12.51 -0.72 -40.15
N ARG A 4 12.99 0.40 -39.61
CA ARG A 4 12.94 0.72 -38.18
C ARG A 4 11.48 0.76 -37.75
N GLY A 5 11.08 -0.15 -36.87
CA GLY A 5 9.81 -0.06 -36.15
C GLY A 5 9.77 1.22 -35.33
N LEU A 6 8.70 2.00 -35.51
CA LEU A 6 8.37 3.14 -34.65
C LEU A 6 8.29 2.65 -33.20
N MET A 7 9.19 3.15 -32.35
CA MET A 7 8.92 3.17 -30.92
C MET A 7 7.80 4.17 -30.68
N THR A 8 6.61 3.68 -30.36
CA THR A 8 5.52 4.50 -29.84
C THR A 8 6.01 5.13 -28.54
N GLN A 9 6.44 6.38 -28.60
CA GLN A 9 6.62 7.20 -27.40
C GLN A 9 5.24 7.32 -26.74
N THR A 10 5.04 6.64 -25.63
CA THR A 10 3.91 6.90 -24.75
C THR A 10 4.08 8.32 -24.21
N HIS A 11 3.31 9.25 -24.75
CA HIS A 11 3.15 10.59 -24.20
C HIS A 11 2.68 10.44 -22.75
N VAL A 12 3.56 10.64 -21.77
CA VAL A 12 3.15 10.79 -20.38
C VAL A 12 2.45 12.14 -20.32
N SER A 13 1.12 12.13 -20.27
CA SER A 13 0.31 13.33 -20.12
C SER A 13 0.81 14.10 -18.89
N ASN A 14 1.30 15.32 -19.10
CA ASN A 14 1.94 16.15 -18.08
C ASN A 14 0.93 16.79 -17.09
N ASP A 15 -0.36 16.41 -17.18
CA ASP A 15 -1.47 16.95 -16.39
C ASP A 15 -1.71 16.17 -15.09
N TRP A 16 -0.71 15.42 -14.61
CA TRP A 16 -0.86 14.67 -13.37
C TRP A 16 -0.98 15.62 -12.17
N LYS A 17 -2.06 15.42 -11.40
CA LYS A 17 -2.31 16.06 -10.10
C LYS A 17 -2.82 15.00 -9.13
N PRO A 18 -2.66 15.17 -7.80
CA PRO A 18 -3.15 14.21 -6.82
C PRO A 18 -4.64 13.86 -6.97
N ALA A 19 -5.49 14.80 -7.39
CA ALA A 19 -6.92 14.57 -7.62
C ALA A 19 -7.28 13.95 -8.97
N SER A 20 -6.33 13.83 -9.92
CA SER A 20 -6.60 13.40 -11.29
C SER A 20 -7.14 11.97 -11.43
N TRP A 21 -7.00 11.13 -10.40
CA TRP A 21 -7.58 9.78 -10.40
C TRP A 21 -9.10 9.78 -10.25
N GLN A 22 -9.69 10.82 -9.66
CA GLN A 22 -11.13 10.90 -9.37
C GLN A 22 -11.98 11.00 -10.65
N SER A 23 -11.40 11.43 -11.77
CA SER A 23 -12.07 11.43 -13.07
C SER A 23 -12.05 10.05 -13.76
N ARG A 24 -11.41 9.04 -13.15
CA ARG A 24 -11.33 7.67 -13.66
C ARG A 24 -12.26 6.75 -12.89
N VAL A 25 -12.65 5.64 -13.52
CA VAL A 25 -13.45 4.59 -12.86
C VAL A 25 -12.60 3.92 -11.78
N ALA A 26 -12.97 4.11 -10.51
CA ALA A 26 -12.34 3.48 -9.35
C ALA A 26 -13.27 2.45 -8.71
N SER A 27 -12.92 1.17 -8.82
CA SER A 27 -13.64 0.07 -8.17
C SER A 27 -13.35 0.01 -6.66
N GLN A 28 -14.21 -0.69 -5.91
CA GLN A 28 -14.01 -0.98 -4.47
C GLN A 28 -13.96 0.27 -3.58
N GLN A 29 -14.56 1.39 -4.01
CA GLN A 29 -14.67 2.60 -3.21
C GLN A 29 -15.84 2.50 -2.22
N PRO A 30 -15.62 2.85 -0.94
CA PRO A 30 -16.68 2.88 0.06
C PRO A 30 -17.74 3.93 -0.30
N PRO A 31 -19.04 3.59 -0.23
CA PRO A 31 -20.12 4.55 -0.44
C PRO A 31 -20.34 5.39 0.83
N TYR A 32 -19.65 6.51 0.94
CA TYR A 32 -19.87 7.48 2.00
C TYR A 32 -21.21 8.20 1.79
N ARG A 33 -22.13 8.10 2.77
CA ARG A 33 -23.46 8.75 2.70
C ARG A 33 -23.42 10.25 2.96
N ASP A 34 -22.42 10.69 3.72
CA ASP A 34 -22.25 12.08 4.15
C ASP A 34 -21.00 12.65 3.47
N SER A 35 -21.20 13.45 2.43
CA SER A 35 -20.11 14.07 1.67
C SER A 35 -19.41 15.17 2.46
N VAL A 36 -20.14 15.89 3.31
CA VAL A 36 -19.58 16.98 4.13
C VAL A 36 -18.58 16.40 5.12
N ARG A 37 -18.98 15.35 5.86
CA ARG A 37 -18.10 14.67 6.81
C ARG A 37 -16.89 14.01 6.15
N LEU A 38 -17.04 13.52 4.92
CA LEU A 38 -15.93 13.01 4.13
C LEU A 38 -14.91 14.11 3.82
N GLU A 39 -15.37 15.26 3.31
CA GLU A 39 -14.53 16.41 3.00
C GLU A 39 -13.82 16.96 4.24
N GLU A 40 -14.53 17.09 5.37
CA GLU A 40 -13.95 17.47 6.66
C GLU A 40 -12.85 16.50 7.11
N THR A 41 -13.09 15.19 6.96
CA THR A 41 -12.11 14.16 7.31
C THR A 41 -10.88 14.24 6.42
N ILE A 42 -11.04 14.45 5.11
CA ILE A 42 -9.94 14.62 4.15
C ILE A 42 -9.14 15.88 4.49
N ALA A 43 -9.80 16.99 4.80
CA ALA A 43 -9.15 18.24 5.17
C ALA A 43 -8.30 18.07 6.45
N ARG A 44 -8.86 17.41 7.47
CA ARG A 44 -8.15 17.09 8.70
C ARG A 44 -6.93 16.21 8.44
N LEU A 45 -7.07 15.11 7.70
CA LEU A 45 -5.97 14.20 7.39
C LEU A 45 -4.86 14.90 6.59
N SER A 46 -5.22 15.82 5.68
CA SER A 46 -4.27 16.58 4.87
C SER A 46 -3.42 17.56 5.69
N SER A 47 -3.89 17.97 6.88
CA SER A 47 -3.13 18.83 7.80
C SER A 47 -2.19 18.08 8.76
N LEU A 48 -2.30 16.74 8.85
CA LEU A 48 -1.47 15.95 9.73
C LEU A 48 -0.07 15.75 9.12
N PRO A 49 0.97 15.55 9.95
CA PRO A 49 2.30 15.25 9.46
C PRO A 49 2.29 13.94 8.64
N PRO A 50 3.12 13.86 7.59
CA PRO A 50 3.22 12.65 6.78
C PRO A 50 3.86 11.50 7.58
N LEU A 51 3.48 10.27 7.26
CA LEU A 51 4.05 9.07 7.89
C LEU A 51 5.47 8.76 7.41
N VAL A 52 5.81 9.19 6.19
CA VAL A 52 7.12 8.99 5.56
C VAL A 52 7.52 10.26 4.83
N THR A 53 8.81 10.40 4.63
CA THR A 53 9.44 11.54 3.97
C THR A 53 9.80 11.21 2.51
N SER A 54 10.05 12.23 1.69
CA SER A 54 10.37 12.02 0.28
C SER A 54 11.68 11.25 0.07
N TRP A 55 12.70 11.51 0.88
CA TRP A 55 14.00 10.82 0.75
C TRP A 55 13.93 9.35 1.18
N GLU A 56 13.06 8.97 2.12
CA GLU A 56 12.84 7.57 2.46
C GLU A 56 12.23 6.79 1.29
N VAL A 57 11.33 7.43 0.53
CA VAL A 57 10.74 6.85 -0.69
C VAL A 57 11.80 6.69 -1.78
N GLU A 58 12.64 7.71 -2.02
CA GLU A 58 13.73 7.60 -3.00
C GLU A 58 14.77 6.54 -2.59
N ALA A 59 15.16 6.49 -1.32
CA ALA A 59 16.06 5.45 -0.81
C ALA A 59 15.45 4.04 -0.94
N LEU A 60 14.13 3.89 -0.77
CA LEU A 60 13.46 2.62 -1.01
C LEU A 60 13.45 2.24 -2.50
N LYS A 61 13.22 3.20 -3.41
CA LYS A 61 13.27 2.98 -4.86
C LYS A 61 14.65 2.47 -5.29
N GLU A 62 15.73 3.06 -4.78
CA GLU A 62 17.10 2.61 -5.07
C GLU A 62 17.33 1.16 -4.62
N LYS A 63 16.87 0.81 -3.42
CA LYS A 63 16.95 -0.56 -2.90
C LYS A 63 16.15 -1.53 -3.78
N LEU A 64 14.92 -1.16 -4.17
CA LEU A 64 14.10 -1.99 -5.06
C LEU A 64 14.73 -2.16 -6.44
N ALA A 65 15.40 -1.13 -6.98
CA ALA A 65 16.17 -1.24 -8.21
C ALA A 65 17.33 -2.23 -8.08
N ALA A 66 18.01 -2.28 -6.93
CA ALA A 66 19.01 -3.31 -6.65
C ALA A 66 18.40 -4.72 -6.62
N ALA A 67 17.23 -4.89 -6.00
CA ALA A 67 16.53 -6.18 -6.02
C ALA A 67 16.11 -6.60 -7.44
N GLN A 68 15.67 -5.65 -8.26
CA GLN A 68 15.31 -5.89 -9.66
C GLN A 68 16.49 -6.37 -10.51
N ARG A 69 17.71 -5.89 -10.22
CA ARG A 69 18.95 -6.39 -10.85
C ARG A 69 19.45 -7.72 -10.27
N GLY A 70 18.83 -8.19 -9.19
CA GLY A 70 19.25 -9.40 -8.47
C GLY A 70 20.32 -9.16 -7.41
N ASP A 71 20.71 -7.92 -7.14
CA ASP A 71 21.76 -7.57 -6.17
C ASP A 71 21.25 -7.65 -4.72
N ALA A 72 19.93 -7.68 -4.52
CA ALA A 72 19.26 -7.79 -3.22
C ALA A 72 17.98 -8.63 -3.31
N PHE A 73 17.41 -9.02 -2.16
CA PHE A 73 16.16 -9.74 -2.07
C PHE A 73 15.13 -8.95 -1.25
N LEU A 74 13.89 -8.84 -1.70
CA LEU A 74 12.81 -8.18 -0.96
C LEU A 74 12.05 -9.21 -0.11
N LEU A 75 12.10 -9.06 1.21
CA LEU A 75 11.23 -9.75 2.15
C LEU A 75 10.12 -8.78 2.58
N GLN A 76 8.88 -9.10 2.21
CA GLN A 76 7.71 -8.37 2.67
C GLN A 76 6.81 -9.28 3.52
N GLY A 77 6.43 -8.82 4.71
CA GLY A 77 5.60 -9.61 5.64
C GLY A 77 4.79 -8.75 6.59
N GLY A 78 3.69 -9.29 7.10
CA GLY A 78 2.76 -8.63 8.02
C GLY A 78 1.33 -9.07 7.79
N ASP A 79 0.38 -8.33 8.34
CA ASP A 79 -1.02 -8.77 8.38
C ASP A 79 -1.70 -8.71 7.01
N CYS A 80 -2.73 -9.54 6.84
CA CYS A 80 -3.60 -9.44 5.68
C CYS A 80 -4.42 -8.14 5.69
N ALA A 81 -4.93 -7.79 6.86
CA ALA A 81 -5.67 -6.56 7.16
C ALA A 81 -5.37 -6.20 8.62
N GLU A 82 -4.93 -4.98 8.86
CA GLU A 82 -4.70 -4.48 10.20
C GLU A 82 -6.02 -4.17 10.91
N SER A 83 -5.97 -4.31 12.23
CA SER A 83 -7.08 -4.07 13.12
C SER A 83 -6.72 -2.95 14.11
N PHE A 84 -7.63 -2.01 14.40
CA PHE A 84 -7.37 -0.94 15.38
C PHE A 84 -7.23 -1.50 16.80
N GLU A 85 -8.01 -2.54 17.13
CA GLU A 85 -7.97 -3.21 18.44
C GLU A 85 -6.64 -3.95 18.66
N GLU A 86 -6.07 -4.49 17.58
CA GLU A 86 -4.80 -5.21 17.58
C GLU A 86 -3.59 -4.30 17.31
N CYS A 87 -3.80 -2.99 17.15
CA CYS A 87 -2.75 -1.99 16.93
C CYS A 87 -2.10 -1.59 18.26
N SER A 88 -1.46 -2.55 18.93
CA SER A 88 -0.69 -2.33 20.16
C SER A 88 0.82 -2.37 19.91
N SER A 89 1.60 -1.70 20.77
CA SER A 89 3.07 -1.71 20.70
C SER A 89 3.62 -3.13 20.79
N GLU A 90 3.07 -3.96 21.68
CA GLU A 90 3.46 -5.36 21.85
C GLU A 90 3.28 -6.16 20.54
N ASN A 91 2.13 -6.03 19.89
CA ASN A 91 1.86 -6.72 18.63
C ASN A 91 2.80 -6.25 17.51
N VAL A 92 3.07 -4.94 17.43
CA VAL A 92 4.03 -4.39 16.46
C VAL A 92 5.44 -4.96 16.68
N VAL A 93 5.90 -5.01 17.94
CA VAL A 93 7.20 -5.58 18.30
C VAL A 93 7.27 -7.06 17.91
N GLN A 94 6.23 -7.84 18.17
CA GLN A 94 6.18 -9.25 17.79
C GLN A 94 6.24 -9.44 16.27
N LYS A 95 5.51 -8.63 15.50
CA LYS A 95 5.56 -8.65 14.02
C LYS A 95 6.95 -8.32 13.50
N LEU A 96 7.60 -7.30 14.06
CA LEU A 96 8.98 -6.93 13.71
C LEU A 96 9.97 -8.05 14.04
N LYS A 97 9.83 -8.72 15.19
CA LYS A 97 10.68 -9.87 15.57
C LYS A 97 10.61 -10.97 14.53
N ILE A 98 9.41 -11.35 14.09
CA ILE A 98 9.22 -12.39 13.06
C ILE A 98 9.86 -11.98 11.74
N LEU A 99 9.64 -10.72 11.29
CA LEU A 99 10.22 -10.21 10.06
C LEU A 99 11.76 -10.22 10.10
N LEU A 100 12.35 -9.85 11.23
CA LEU A 100 13.80 -9.87 11.44
C LEU A 100 14.38 -11.29 11.48
N GLN A 101 13.69 -12.23 12.15
CA GLN A 101 14.09 -13.64 12.20
C GLN A 101 14.10 -14.27 10.81
N MET A 102 13.04 -14.06 10.01
CA MET A 102 12.98 -14.53 8.63
C MET A 102 14.08 -13.90 7.78
N SER A 103 14.34 -12.60 7.95
CA SER A 103 15.40 -11.92 7.23
C SER A 103 16.78 -12.51 7.52
N LEU A 104 17.07 -12.89 8.77
CA LEU A 104 18.34 -13.50 9.13
C LEU A 104 18.55 -14.82 8.38
N VAL A 105 17.53 -15.68 8.34
CA VAL A 105 17.55 -16.95 7.60
C VAL A 105 17.82 -16.71 6.10
N LEU A 106 17.14 -15.74 5.49
CA LEU A 106 17.31 -15.41 4.07
C LEU A 106 18.70 -14.85 3.76
N VAL A 107 19.26 -13.99 4.63
CA VAL A 107 20.62 -13.46 4.44
C VAL A 107 21.64 -14.60 4.44
N MET A 108 21.52 -15.55 5.36
CA MET A 108 22.44 -16.70 5.44
C MET A 108 22.29 -17.64 4.23
N GLY A 109 21.05 -17.90 3.78
CA GLY A 109 20.79 -18.81 2.66
C GLY A 109 21.12 -18.22 1.28
N LEU A 110 20.78 -16.95 1.06
CA LEU A 110 20.94 -16.29 -0.25
C LEU A 110 22.31 -15.64 -0.43
N LYS A 111 23.02 -15.35 0.67
CA LYS A 111 24.29 -14.58 0.67
C LYS A 111 24.16 -13.23 -0.05
N ARG A 112 22.99 -12.61 0.07
CA ARG A 112 22.66 -11.31 -0.52
C ARG A 112 21.97 -10.41 0.50
N PRO A 113 22.06 -9.07 0.35
CA PRO A 113 21.29 -8.13 1.14
C PRO A 113 19.79 -8.41 1.07
N VAL A 114 19.09 -8.30 2.21
CA VAL A 114 17.63 -8.43 2.29
C VAL A 114 17.01 -7.07 2.64
N ILE A 115 16.13 -6.58 1.78
CA ILE A 115 15.28 -5.41 2.00
C ILE A 115 14.06 -5.89 2.79
N ARG A 116 13.74 -5.22 3.89
CA ARG A 116 12.67 -5.63 4.82
C ARG A 116 11.50 -4.66 4.70
N GLY A 117 10.36 -5.13 4.21
CA GLY A 117 9.12 -4.38 4.09
C GLY A 117 8.04 -4.91 5.03
N GLY A 118 7.49 -4.06 5.89
CA GLY A 118 6.36 -4.42 6.73
C GLY A 118 5.02 -4.16 6.03
N ARG A 119 4.07 -5.08 6.12
CA ARG A 119 2.64 -4.77 5.92
C ARG A 119 2.07 -4.31 7.26
N MET A 120 2.23 -3.02 7.54
CA MET A 120 1.86 -2.37 8.80
C MET A 120 1.66 -0.87 8.59
N ALA A 121 1.03 -0.19 9.56
CA ALA A 121 0.81 1.26 9.58
C ALA A 121 -0.02 1.80 8.39
N GLY A 122 -0.97 1.01 7.88
CA GLY A 122 -1.87 1.48 6.82
C GLY A 122 -2.72 0.42 6.12
N GLN A 123 -2.62 -0.85 6.49
CA GLN A 123 -3.31 -1.96 5.85
C GLN A 123 -4.76 -2.14 6.36
N TYR A 124 -5.51 -1.04 6.50
CA TYR A 124 -6.87 -1.01 7.06
C TYR A 124 -7.99 -1.14 6.01
N ALA A 125 -7.65 -1.16 4.72
CA ALA A 125 -8.59 -1.35 3.63
C ALA A 125 -8.44 -2.75 3.02
N LYS A 126 -9.57 -3.40 2.70
CA LYS A 126 -9.60 -4.73 2.07
C LYS A 126 -10.65 -4.78 0.95
N PRO A 127 -10.28 -5.19 -0.28
CA PRO A 127 -11.26 -5.38 -1.34
C PRO A 127 -12.19 -6.56 -1.02
N ARG A 128 -13.43 -6.50 -1.51
CA ARG A 128 -14.45 -7.52 -1.29
C ARG A 128 -14.99 -8.03 -2.62
N SER A 129 -15.06 -9.34 -2.75
CA SER A 129 -15.63 -10.03 -3.92
C SER A 129 -17.15 -9.95 -3.96
N ALA A 130 -17.80 -9.92 -2.79
CA ALA A 130 -19.24 -9.78 -2.65
C ALA A 130 -19.58 -8.67 -1.65
N GLU A 131 -20.63 -7.92 -1.97
CA GLU A 131 -21.13 -6.81 -1.17
C GLU A 131 -21.83 -7.30 0.11
N ARG A 132 -22.44 -8.50 0.06
CA ARG A 132 -23.36 -9.02 1.06
C ARG A 132 -22.86 -10.33 1.66
N LYS A 133 -22.77 -10.41 3.00
CA LYS A 133 -22.89 -11.69 3.72
C LYS A 133 -24.40 -11.97 3.91
N PRO A 134 -24.92 -13.18 3.66
CA PRO A 134 -26.34 -13.48 3.91
C PRO A 134 -26.70 -13.21 5.39
N GLY A 135 -27.71 -12.38 5.65
CA GLY A 135 -28.25 -12.15 7.01
C GLY A 135 -27.94 -10.79 7.68
N MET A 136 -27.33 -9.82 6.98
CA MET A 136 -26.97 -8.52 7.57
C MET A 136 -27.61 -7.34 6.80
N ALA A 137 -28.19 -6.37 7.52
CA ALA A 137 -28.91 -5.22 6.96
C ALA A 137 -27.99 -4.19 6.26
N ASN A 138 -28.53 -3.51 5.24
CA ASN A 138 -27.92 -2.59 4.27
C ASN A 138 -26.72 -1.74 4.75
N HIS A 139 -25.50 -2.28 4.55
CA HIS A 139 -24.25 -1.51 4.55
C HIS A 139 -23.39 -1.96 3.35
N SER A 140 -22.85 -1.00 2.61
CA SER A 140 -22.72 -1.03 1.15
C SER A 140 -21.27 -1.07 0.63
N ARG A 141 -21.08 -1.75 -0.53
CA ARG A 141 -19.99 -1.82 -1.56
C ARG A 141 -18.49 -1.63 -1.26
N ALA A 142 -18.07 -1.02 -0.17
CA ALA A 142 -16.74 -1.20 0.38
C ALA A 142 -16.77 -0.72 1.82
N THR A 143 -16.36 -1.58 2.73
CA THR A 143 -16.06 -1.16 4.09
C THR A 143 -14.55 -1.07 4.17
N ALA A 144 -14.02 0.15 4.33
CA ALA A 144 -12.86 0.33 5.22
C ALA A 144 -13.19 -0.49 6.47
N VAL A 145 -12.30 -1.40 6.90
CA VAL A 145 -12.60 -2.45 7.88
C VAL A 145 -13.52 -1.88 8.96
N THR A 146 -14.82 -2.16 8.84
CA THR A 146 -15.83 -1.66 9.75
C THR A 146 -15.77 -2.57 10.95
N TRP A 147 -15.35 -1.98 12.05
CA TRP A 147 -15.76 -2.38 13.39
C TRP A 147 -17.26 -2.15 13.54
#